data_AF-A0A1B7X9B5-F1
#
_entry.id   AF-A0A1B7X9B5-F1
#
_cell.length_a   1.000
_cell.length_b   1.000
_cell.length_c   1.000
_cell.angle_alpha   90.00
_cell.angle_beta   90.00
_cell.angle_gamma   90.00
#
_symmetry.space_group_name_H-M   'P 1'
#
loop_
_entity.id
_entity.type
_entity.pdbx_description
1 polymer ?
#
loop_
_entity_poly.entity_id
_entity_poly.type
_entity_poly.pdbx_seq_one_letter_code
_entity_poly.pdbx_strand_id
1 'polypeptide(L)'
;MTINKTSALYRWTKFFAGLAIFWSFTYVLCPAITASSDDFTTMAKFIDDSGIETGEFFYTDIEVCGEADLGARSTFEHMPRSTNVAVK
;
A
#
# COMPACT_ATOMS: atom_id res chain seq x y z
N MET A 1 10.17 35.31 -24.34
CA MET A 1 8.73 34.99 -24.47
C MET A 1 8.04 35.37 -23.16
N THR A 2 7.39 36.52 -23.09
CA THR A 2 6.68 37.00 -21.89
C THR A 2 5.33 36.30 -21.80
N ILE A 3 5.26 35.26 -20.96
CA ILE A 3 4.02 34.51 -20.76
C ILE A 3 3.04 35.38 -19.97
N ASN A 4 1.90 35.72 -20.59
CA ASN A 4 0.86 36.52 -19.96
C ASN A 4 0.13 35.69 -18.88
N LYS A 5 0.54 35.90 -17.62
CA LYS A 5 0.12 35.12 -16.44
C LYS A 5 -1.37 35.25 -16.13
N THR A 6 -2.05 36.27 -16.66
CA THR A 6 -3.47 36.55 -16.42
C THR A 6 -4.40 35.92 -17.46
N SER A 7 -3.85 35.38 -18.55
CA SER A 7 -4.66 34.78 -19.61
C SER A 7 -5.28 33.44 -19.17
N ALA A 8 -6.53 33.19 -19.59
CA ALA A 8 -7.21 31.92 -19.32
C ALA A 8 -6.42 30.72 -19.89
N LEU A 9 -5.79 30.90 -21.05
CA LEU A 9 -4.92 29.89 -21.68
C LEU A 9 -3.73 29.49 -20.79
N TYR A 10 -3.10 30.45 -20.10
CA TYR A 10 -2.02 30.14 -19.16
C TYR A 10 -2.49 29.32 -17.96
N ARG A 11 -3.72 29.57 -17.48
CA ARG A 11 -4.29 28.83 -16.35
C ARG A 11 -4.64 27.40 -16.74
N TRP A 12 -5.26 27.22 -17.91
CA TRP A 12 -5.60 25.90 -18.43
C TRP A 12 -4.36 25.06 -18.75
N THR A 13 -3.34 25.66 -19.37
CA THR A 13 -2.07 24.95 -19.64
C THR A 13 -1.39 24.49 -18.36
N LYS A 14 -1.41 25.29 -17.28
CA LYS A 14 -0.92 24.85 -15.96
C LYS A 14 -1.74 23.71 -15.38
N PHE A 15 -3.07 23.77 -15.49
CA PHE A 15 -3.93 22.71 -15.01
C PHE A 15 -3.66 21.38 -15.73
N PHE A 16 -3.62 21.41 -17.06
CA PHE A 16 -3.31 20.22 -17.86
C PHE A 16 -1.88 19.74 -17.67
N ALA A 17 -0.91 20.64 -17.48
CA ALA A 17 0.46 20.25 -17.15
C ALA A 17 0.52 19.52 -15.80
N GLY A 18 -0.16 20.04 -14.77
CA GLY A 18 -0.26 19.36 -13.47
C GLY A 18 -0.94 18.00 -13.59
N LEU A 19 -2.07 17.93 -14.31
CA LEU A 19 -2.78 16.68 -14.56
C LEU A 19 -1.91 15.66 -15.29
N ALA A 20 -1.17 16.10 -16.31
CA ALA A 20 -0.25 15.24 -17.06
C ALA A 20 0.89 14.72 -16.18
N ILE A 21 1.44 15.56 -15.28
CA ILE A 21 2.46 15.13 -14.32
C ILE A 21 1.89 14.03 -13.41
N PHE A 22 0.75 14.27 -12.76
CA PHE A 22 0.12 13.25 -11.90
C PHE A 22 -0.20 11.98 -12.67
N TRP A 23 -0.79 12.09 -13.85
CA TRP A 23 -1.12 10.95 -14.69
C TRP A 23 0.14 10.15 -15.06
N SER A 24 1.21 10.82 -15.51
CA SER A 24 2.47 10.15 -15.85
C SER A 24 3.13 9.51 -14.63
N PHE A 25 3.02 10.14 -13.45
CA PHE A 25 3.55 9.59 -12.22
C PHE A 25 2.84 8.27 -11.87
N THR A 26 1.51 8.29 -11.85
CA THR A 26 0.70 7.12 -11.46
C THR A 26 0.76 5.98 -12.47
N TYR A 27 0.66 6.27 -13.76
CA TYR A 27 0.49 5.22 -14.79
C TYR A 27 1.77 4.84 -15.54
N VAL A 28 2.87 5.58 -15.36
CA VAL A 28 4.14 5.30 -16.04
C VAL A 28 5.26 5.08 -15.04
N LEU A 29 5.51 6.04 -14.15
CA LEU A 29 6.62 5.95 -13.19
C LEU A 29 6.41 4.85 -12.15
N CYS A 30 5.24 4.77 -11.50
CA CYS A 30 4.97 3.74 -10.50
C CYS A 30 5.11 2.31 -11.09
N PRO A 31 4.47 1.96 -12.23
CA PRO A 31 4.68 0.65 -12.85
C PRO A 31 6.14 0.39 -13.24
N ALA A 32 6.86 1.41 -13.72
CA ALA A 32 8.28 1.26 -14.07
C ALA A 32 9.16 0.97 -12.84
N ILE A 33 8.85 1.57 -11.69
CA ILE A 33 9.55 1.28 -10.42
C ILE A 33 9.23 -0.14 -9.96
N THR A 34 7.97 -0.58 -10.01
CA THR A 34 7.61 -1.96 -9.67
C THR A 34 8.34 -2.96 -10.56
N ALA A 35 8.44 -2.68 -11.86
CA ALA A 35 9.16 -3.51 -12.83
C ALA A 35 10.70 -3.44 -12.70
N SER A 36 11.25 -2.52 -11.91
CA SER A 36 12.70 -2.36 -11.74
C SER A 36 13.32 -3.35 -10.74
N SER A 37 12.49 -3.99 -9.90
CA SER A 37 12.94 -4.98 -8.92
C SER A 37 12.01 -6.18 -8.88
N ASP A 38 12.61 -7.37 -8.85
CA ASP A 38 11.89 -8.63 -8.73
C ASP A 38 11.13 -8.72 -7.39
N ASP A 39 11.64 -8.09 -6.33
CA ASP A 39 10.98 -8.05 -5.01
C ASP A 39 9.66 -7.27 -5.07
N PHE A 40 9.67 -6.10 -5.72
CA PHE A 40 8.46 -5.29 -5.88
C PHE A 40 7.46 -5.97 -6.79
N THR A 41 7.92 -6.64 -7.84
CA THR A 41 7.06 -7.43 -8.73
C THR A 41 6.43 -8.61 -7.99
N THR A 42 7.20 -9.31 -7.16
CA THR A 42 6.71 -10.43 -6.34
C THR A 42 5.64 -9.97 -5.36
N MET A 43 5.87 -8.84 -4.68
CA MET A 43 4.91 -8.27 -3.74
C MET A 43 3.64 -7.78 -4.45
N ALA A 44 3.77 -7.07 -5.57
CA ALA A 44 2.63 -6.61 -6.36
C ALA A 44 1.78 -7.79 -6.86
N LYS A 45 2.44 -8.86 -7.34
CA LYS A 45 1.74 -10.08 -7.76
C LYS A 45 1.03 -10.77 -6.61
N PHE A 46 1.64 -10.83 -5.43
CA PHE A 46 0.98 -11.38 -4.24
C PHE A 46 -0.27 -10.59 -3.89
N ILE A 47 -0.21 -9.26 -3.93
CA ILE A 47 -1.35 -8.36 -3.68
C ILE A 47 -2.49 -8.64 -4.68
N ASP A 48 -2.16 -8.72 -5.98
CA ASP A 48 -3.14 -9.00 -7.04
C ASP A 48 -3.75 -10.41 -6.87
N ASP A 49 -2.91 -11.42 -6.63
CA ASP A 49 -3.34 -12.83 -6.51
C ASP A 49 -4.17 -13.08 -5.25
N SER A 50 -3.93 -12.32 -4.18
CA SER A 50 -4.68 -12.42 -2.91
C SER A 50 -5.96 -11.58 -2.90
N GLY A 51 -6.24 -10.81 -3.97
CA GLY A 51 -7.41 -9.94 -4.04
C GLY A 51 -7.34 -8.78 -3.04
N ILE A 52 -6.13 -8.33 -2.70
CA ILE A 52 -5.91 -7.21 -1.79
C ILE A 52 -6.19 -5.92 -2.54
N GLU A 53 -7.31 -5.28 -2.23
CA GLU A 53 -7.68 -3.97 -2.74
C GLU A 53 -6.83 -2.88 -2.06
N THR A 54 -5.65 -2.60 -2.61
CA THR A 54 -4.69 -1.63 -2.03
C THR A 54 -5.23 -0.21 -1.86
N GLY A 55 -6.31 0.14 -2.56
CA GLY A 55 -7.01 1.42 -2.41
C GLY A 55 -7.99 1.47 -1.23
N GLU A 56 -8.36 0.33 -0.65
CA GLU A 56 -9.37 0.19 0.41
C GLU A 56 -8.77 0.14 1.83
N PHE A 57 -7.43 0.16 1.95
CA PHE A 57 -6.67 0.13 3.20
C PHE A 57 -6.78 1.39 4.09
N PHE A 58 -7.96 1.99 4.23
CA PHE A 58 -8.14 3.15 5.11
C PHE A 58 -8.63 2.79 6.53
N TYR A 59 -9.05 1.55 6.80
CA TYR A 59 -9.50 1.15 8.15
C TYR A 59 -9.16 -0.29 8.56
N THR A 60 -9.11 -1.22 7.61
CA THR A 60 -8.93 -2.65 7.89
C THR A 60 -7.51 -3.04 8.30
N ASP A 61 -6.47 -2.37 7.78
CA ASP A 61 -5.08 -2.78 8.05
C ASP A 61 -4.64 -2.53 9.49
N ILE A 62 -5.14 -1.45 10.11
CA ILE A 62 -4.90 -1.14 11.53
C ILE A 62 -5.60 -2.17 12.42
N GLU A 63 -6.84 -2.54 12.10
CA GLU A 63 -7.61 -3.52 12.86
C GLU A 63 -6.99 -4.93 12.72
N VAL A 64 -6.61 -5.34 11.51
CA VAL A 64 -5.95 -6.63 11.25
C VAL A 64 -4.59 -6.70 11.95
N CYS A 65 -3.78 -5.64 11.92
CA CYS A 65 -2.53 -5.59 12.67
C CYS A 65 -2.77 -5.65 14.19
N GLY A 66 -3.84 -5.02 14.69
CA GLY A 66 -4.23 -5.07 16.09
C GLY A 66 -4.67 -6.47 16.55
N GLU A 67 -5.50 -7.14 15.76
CA GLU A 67 -5.91 -8.53 16.02
C GLU A 67 -4.73 -9.50 15.93
N ALA A 68 -3.81 -9.29 14.99
CA ALA A 68 -2.60 -10.10 14.87
C ALA A 68 -1.66 -9.93 16.08
N ASP A 69 -1.46 -8.70 16.59
CA ASP A 69 -0.66 -8.46 17.80
C ASP A 69 -1.33 -9.08 19.04
N LEU A 70 -2.64 -8.92 19.21
CA LEU A 70 -3.40 -9.55 20.30
C LEU A 70 -3.36 -11.08 20.22
N GLY A 71 -3.51 -11.65 19.03
CA GLY A 71 -3.42 -13.09 18.78
C GLY A 71 -2.02 -13.65 19.08
N ALA A 72 -0.96 -12.93 18.68
CA ALA A 72 0.41 -13.32 18.96
C ALA A 72 0.70 -13.29 20.45
N ARG A 73 0.35 -12.19 21.14
CA ARG A 73 0.56 -12.05 22.60
C ARG A 73 -0.20 -13.11 23.39
N SER A 74 -1.48 -13.31 23.08
CA SER A 74 -2.29 -14.33 23.76
C SER A 74 -1.78 -15.74 23.53
N THR A 75 -1.23 -16.05 22.35
CA THR A 75 -0.62 -17.36 22.05
C THR A 75 0.63 -17.61 22.90
N PHE A 76 1.48 -16.60 23.10
CA PHE A 76 2.67 -16.72 23.96
C PHE A 76 2.33 -16.69 25.45
N GLU A 77 1.38 -15.85 25.86
CA GLU A 77 0.96 -15.71 27.26
C GLU A 77 0.15 -16.91 27.76
N HIS A 78 -0.68 -17.50 26.89
CA HIS A 78 -1.56 -18.64 27.19
C HIS A 78 -1.24 -19.87 26.35
N MET A 79 0.04 -20.11 26.10
CA MET A 79 0.49 -21.29 25.37
C MET A 79 -0.13 -22.55 26.01
N PRO A 80 -0.75 -23.46 25.23
CA PRO A 80 -1.34 -24.69 25.76
C PRO A 80 -0.23 -25.53 26.40
N ARG A 81 -0.11 -25.44 27.72
CA ARG A 81 0.84 -26.20 28.51
C ARG A 81 0.21 -27.57 28.73
N SER A 82 0.83 -28.62 28.19
CA SER A 82 0.37 -29.99 28.44
C SER A 82 0.39 -30.26 29.95
N THR A 83 -0.78 -30.52 30.53
CA THR A 83 -0.95 -30.89 31.95
C THR A 83 -0.51 -32.32 32.26
N ASN A 84 0.41 -32.90 31.47
CA ASN A 84 1.06 -34.18 31.77
C ASN A 84 2.40 -33.97 32.48
N VAL A 85 2.41 -33.15 33.53
CA VAL A 85 3.48 -33.24 34.54
C VAL A 85 3.16 -34.45 35.41
N ALA A 86 3.69 -35.59 34.97
CA ALA A 86 3.98 -36.81 35.72
C ALA A 86 3.23 -36.99 37.06
N VAL A 87 2.10 -37.70 37.01
CA VAL A 87 1.70 -38.52 38.16
C VAL A 87 2.71 -39.66 38.23
N LYS A 88 3.65 -39.55 39.16
CA LYS A 88 4.52 -40.64 39.61
C LYS A 88 4.13 -41.00 41.03
#